data_AF-A0A0G2AEZ7-F1
#
_entry.id   AF-A0A0G2AEZ7-F1
#
_cell.length_a   1.000
_cell.length_b   1.000
_cell.length_c   1.000
_cell.angle_alpha   90.00
_cell.angle_beta   90.00
_cell.angle_gamma   90.00
#
_symmetry.space_group_name_H-M   'P 1'
#
loop_
_entity.id
_entity.type
_entity.pdbx_description
1 polymer ?
#
loop_
_entity_poly.entity_id
_entity_poly.type
_entity_poly.pdbx_seq_one_letter_code
_entity_poly.pdbx_strand_id
1 'polypeptide(L)'
;VFVSGMEEGLSPHQGMGLPAQAGSENDRDEEEERRLFYVAMTRAKERLILTLARVRKIYGSDSIAAPSSFLADIDSSLLLFDESDGDRIIEV
;
A
#
# COMPACT_ATOMS: atom_id res chain seq x y z
N VAL A 1 -8.07 -3.35 12.42
CA VAL A 1 -7.98 -2.18 11.51
C VAL A 1 -7.78 -2.71 10.11
N PHE A 2 -8.50 -2.15 9.14
CA PHE A 2 -8.30 -2.46 7.74
C PHE A 2 -7.53 -1.32 7.09
N VAL A 3 -6.44 -1.64 6.41
CA VAL A 3 -5.73 -0.71 5.53
C VAL A 3 -5.87 -1.24 4.12
N SER A 4 -6.61 -0.53 3.29
CA SER A 4 -6.95 -0.96 1.93
C SER A 4 -6.15 -0.23 0.88
N GLY A 5 -5.92 -0.89 -0.25
CA GLY A 5 -5.22 -0.29 -1.38
C GLY A 5 -3.71 -0.26 -1.18
N MET A 6 -3.14 -1.34 -0.63
CA MET A 6 -1.70 -1.55 -0.53
C MET A 6 -1.11 -1.89 -1.90
N GLU A 7 -1.14 -0.89 -2.77
CA GLU A 7 -0.86 -0.94 -4.20
C GLU A 7 0.15 0.15 -4.56
N GLU A 8 1.10 -0.17 -5.45
CA GLU A 8 2.02 0.82 -6.01
C GLU A 8 1.26 1.95 -6.70
N GLY A 9 1.69 3.19 -6.45
CA GLY A 9 1.04 4.41 -6.93
C GLY A 9 -0.14 4.89 -6.07
N LEU A 10 -0.73 4.02 -5.23
CA LEU A 10 -1.79 4.38 -4.28
C LEU A 10 -1.26 4.50 -2.85
N SER A 11 -0.41 3.56 -2.43
CA SER A 11 0.32 3.60 -1.17
C SER A 11 1.65 2.85 -1.36
N PRO A 12 2.79 3.55 -1.50
CA PRO A 12 2.96 5.00 -1.44
C PRO A 12 2.22 5.74 -2.56
N HIS A 13 1.56 6.85 -2.22
CA HIS A 13 0.86 7.66 -3.20
C HIS A 13 1.86 8.44 -4.08
N GLN A 14 1.78 8.26 -5.41
CA GLN A 14 2.74 8.88 -6.34
C GLN A 14 2.44 10.33 -6.74
N GLY A 15 1.47 10.99 -6.08
CA GLY A 15 1.09 12.36 -6.40
C GLY A 15 0.27 12.47 -7.69
N MET A 16 -0.58 13.49 -7.81
CA MET A 16 -1.40 13.70 -9.00
C MET A 16 -0.64 14.59 -10.01
N GLY A 17 0.11 13.98 -10.93
CA GLY A 17 0.42 14.60 -12.22
C GLY A 17 1.67 15.50 -12.33
N LEU A 18 2.65 15.39 -11.42
CA LEU A 18 3.99 15.91 -11.70
C LEU A 18 4.90 14.70 -11.93
N PRO A 19 5.65 14.63 -13.06
CA PRO A 19 6.68 13.62 -13.18
C PRO A 19 7.59 13.77 -11.97
N ALA A 20 7.88 12.66 -11.27
CA ALA A 20 8.79 12.63 -10.14
C ALA A 20 10.02 13.46 -10.51
N GLN A 21 10.11 14.68 -9.97
CA GLN A 21 11.26 15.53 -10.20
C GLN A 21 12.39 14.80 -9.48
N ALA A 22 13.31 14.22 -10.24
CA ALA A 22 14.46 13.52 -9.69
C ALA A 22 15.23 14.50 -8.79
N GLY A 23 15.02 14.41 -7.47
CA GLY A 23 15.47 15.40 -6.50
C GLY A 23 14.92 15.14 -5.09
N SER A 24 15.54 15.76 -4.10
CA SER A 24 15.38 15.54 -2.65
C SER A 24 13.94 15.62 -2.09
N GLU A 25 13.01 16.22 -2.82
CA GLU A 25 11.61 16.33 -2.38
C GLU A 25 10.87 14.97 -2.51
N ASN A 26 11.23 14.16 -3.50
CA ASN A 26 10.61 12.85 -3.71
C ASN A 26 10.91 11.88 -2.55
N ASP A 27 12.14 11.91 -2.02
CA ASP A 27 12.53 11.08 -0.86
C ASP A 27 11.78 11.52 0.41
N ARG A 28 11.50 12.82 0.56
CA ARG A 28 10.74 13.34 1.71
C ARG A 28 9.28 12.92 1.67
N ASP A 29 8.67 12.96 0.49
CA ASP A 29 7.29 12.53 0.30
C ASP A 29 7.15 11.03 0.54
N GLU A 30 8.10 10.21 0.06
CA GLU A 30 8.12 8.77 0.34
C GLU A 30 8.28 8.47 1.84
N GLU A 31 9.18 9.17 2.55
CA GLU A 31 9.31 9.05 4.00
C GLU A 31 8.02 9.43 4.73
N GLU A 32 7.29 10.44 4.26
CA GLU A 32 6.02 10.84 4.86
C GLU A 32 4.94 9.79 4.63
N GLU A 33 4.82 9.25 3.41
CA GLU A 33 3.92 8.13 3.11
C GLU A 33 4.25 6.90 3.98
N ARG A 34 5.53 6.64 4.23
CA ARG A 34 5.99 5.58 5.15
C ARG A 34 5.58 5.86 6.59
N ARG A 35 5.62 7.12 7.05
CA ARG A 35 5.11 7.51 8.38
C ARG A 35 3.59 7.32 8.44
N LEU A 36 2.84 7.66 7.39
CA LEU A 36 1.41 7.42 7.31
C LEU A 36 1.09 5.93 7.41
N PHE A 37 1.82 5.08 6.69
CA PHE A 37 1.69 3.63 6.78
C PHE A 37 1.97 3.12 8.21
N TYR A 38 3.07 3.56 8.82
CA TYR A 38 3.40 3.22 10.21
C TYR A 38 2.29 3.63 11.19
N VAL A 39 1.72 4.83 11.04
CA VAL A 39 0.59 5.28 11.86
C VAL A 39 -0.62 4.36 11.64
N ALA A 40 -0.94 4.01 10.40
CA ALA A 40 -2.05 3.11 10.08
C ALA A 40 -1.86 1.73 10.75
N MET A 41 -0.65 1.16 10.68
CA MET A 41 -0.30 -0.09 11.36
C MET A 41 -0.50 0.01 12.87
N THR A 42 0.02 1.07 13.49
CA THR A 42 -0.05 1.27 14.96
C THR A 42 -1.42 1.69 15.48
N ARG A 43 -2.40 1.96 14.60
CA ARG A 43 -3.81 2.08 15.00
C ARG A 43 -4.44 0.72 15.33
N ALA A 44 -3.90 -0.38 14.80
CA ALA A 44 -4.35 -1.71 15.15
C ALA A 44 -3.88 -2.07 16.57
N LYS A 45 -4.83 -2.43 17.45
CA LYS A 45 -4.51 -2.96 18.79
C LYS A 45 -4.49 -4.48 18.85
N GLU A 46 -5.29 -5.13 18.02
CA GLU A 46 -5.51 -6.59 18.08
C GLU A 46 -5.26 -7.26 16.72
N ARG A 47 -5.88 -6.76 15.65
CA ARG A 47 -5.74 -7.34 14.30
C ARG A 47 -5.52 -6.25 13.26
N LEU A 48 -4.53 -6.44 12.40
CA LEU A 48 -4.27 -5.61 11.23
C LEU A 48 -4.52 -6.43 9.96
N ILE A 49 -5.34 -5.88 9.07
CA ILE A 49 -5.67 -6.52 7.79
C ILE A 49 -5.30 -5.54 6.68
N LEU A 50 -4.40 -5.98 5.82
CA LEU A 50 -3.89 -5.23 4.68
C LEU A 50 -4.50 -5.84 3.40
N THR A 51 -5.05 -5.00 2.53
CA THR A 51 -5.71 -5.49 1.29
C THR A 51 -5.18 -4.77 0.06
N LEU A 52 -5.08 -5.50 -1.05
CA LEU A 52 -4.71 -4.97 -2.35
C LEU A 52 -5.62 -5.56 -3.43
N ALA A 53 -5.94 -4.77 -4.46
CA ALA A 53 -6.63 -5.22 -5.65
C ALA A 53 -5.61 -5.46 -6.78
N ARG A 54 -5.78 -6.53 -7.56
CA ARG A 54 -4.95 -6.77 -8.77
C ARG A 54 -5.29 -5.81 -9.91
N VAL A 55 -6.57 -5.43 -9.98
CA VAL A 55 -7.11 -4.49 -10.97
C VAL A 55 -8.03 -3.53 -10.24
N ARG A 56 -7.79 -2.23 -10.42
CA ARG A 56 -8.58 -1.17 -9.80
C ARG A 56 -9.08 -0.21 -10.86
N LYS A 57 -10.38 0.12 -10.80
CA LYS A 57 -10.95 1.19 -11.60
C LYS A 57 -10.70 2.53 -10.92
N ILE A 58 -9.90 3.41 -11.53
CA ILE A 58 -9.64 4.78 -11.06
C ILE A 58 -9.98 5.75 -12.19
N TYR A 59 -10.76 6.78 -11.89
CA TYR A 59 -11.20 7.79 -12.86
C TYR A 59 -11.83 7.20 -14.15
N GLY A 60 -12.53 6.07 -14.02
CA GLY A 60 -13.20 5.38 -15.13
C GLY A 60 -12.34 4.38 -15.90
N SER A 61 -11.02 4.39 -15.69
CA SER A 61 -10.07 3.49 -16.36
C SER A 61 -9.64 2.37 -15.42
N ASP A 62 -9.51 1.15 -15.96
CA ASP A 62 -8.93 0.03 -15.21
C ASP A 62 -7.40 0.14 -15.23
N SER A 63 -6.80 0.05 -14.06
CA SER A 63 -5.36 0.03 -13.86
C SER A 63 -4.96 -1.29 -13.23
N ILE A 64 -3.91 -1.92 -13.76
CA ILE A 64 -3.29 -3.09 -13.14
C ILE A 64 -2.39 -2.55 -12.03
N ALA A 65 -2.62 -3.03 -10.81
CA ALA A 65 -1.88 -2.58 -9.64
C ALA A 65 -0.89 -3.65 -9.19
N ALA A 66 0.35 -3.23 -8.97
CA ALA A 66 1.35 -4.06 -8.30
C ALA A 66 1.19 -3.92 -6.77
N PRO A 67 1.54 -4.93 -5.96
CA PRO A 67 1.58 -4.80 -4.51
C PRO A 67 2.51 -3.66 -4.08
N SER A 68 2.11 -2.91 -3.05
CA SER A 68 2.93 -1.86 -2.45
C SER A 68 4.29 -2.37 -2.00
N SER A 69 5.34 -1.59 -2.28
CA SER A 69 6.70 -1.77 -1.77
C SER A 69 6.76 -1.78 -0.24
N PHE A 70 5.86 -1.08 0.46
CA PHE A 70 5.80 -1.11 1.93
C PHE A 70 5.47 -2.51 2.49
N LEU A 71 4.81 -3.37 1.71
CA LEU A 71 4.56 -4.75 2.12
C LEU A 71 5.85 -5.58 2.14
N ALA A 72 6.83 -5.25 1.29
CA ALA A 72 8.10 -5.97 1.23
C ALA A 72 9.02 -5.66 2.42
N ASP A 73 8.77 -4.55 3.12
CA ASP A 73 9.50 -4.16 4.33
C ASP A 73 9.02 -4.90 5.59
N ILE A 74 7.88 -5.60 5.50
CA ILE A 74 7.36 -6.41 6.61
C ILE A 74 8.01 -7.78 6.56
N ASP A 75 8.47 -8.27 7.72
CA ASP A 75 8.99 -9.62 7.82
C ASP A 75 7.92 -10.63 7.37
N SER A 76 8.26 -11.41 6.33
CA SER A 76 7.37 -12.42 5.75
C SER A 76 6.85 -13.46 6.75
N SER A 77 7.56 -13.70 7.85
CA SER A 77 7.12 -14.61 8.92
C SER A 77 5.93 -14.09 9.72
N LEU A 78 5.66 -12.79 9.64
CA LEU A 78 4.52 -12.12 10.26
C LEU A 78 3.31 -12.01 9.33
N LEU A 79 3.47 -12.35 8.05
CA LEU A 79 2.41 -12.22 7.05
C LEU A 79 1.69 -13.55 6.85
N LEU A 80 0.37 -13.53 7.00
CA LEU A 80 -0.52 -14.60 6.58
C LEU A 80 -1.23 -14.17 5.30
N PHE A 81 -0.99 -14.90 4.21
CA PHE A 81 -1.65 -14.65 2.93
C PHE A 81 -2.92 -15.49 2.84
N ASP A 82 -4.07 -14.85 2.73
CA ASP A 82 -5.32 -15.49 2.35
C ASP A 82 -5.63 -15.17 0.88
N GLU A 83 -5.65 -16.22 0.05
CA GLU A 83 -6.08 -16.16 -1.35
C GLU A 83 -7.55 -16.58 -1.45
N SER A 84 -8.45 -15.87 -0.78
CA SER A 84 -9.88 -16.09 -0.89
C SER A 84 -10.43 -15.42 -2.16
N ASP A 85 -10.50 -16.22 -3.23
CA ASP A 85 -11.33 -16.08 -4.46
C ASP A 85 -11.57 -14.66 -5.04
N GLY A 86 -10.50 -13.88 -5.20
CA GLY A 86 -10.51 -12.66 -6.02
C GLY A 86 -9.64 -11.52 -5.48
N ASP A 87 -9.53 -11.40 -4.16
CA ASP A 87 -8.74 -10.37 -3.48
C ASP A 87 -7.70 -11.03 -2.57
N ARG A 88 -6.44 -10.56 -2.65
CA ARG A 88 -5.38 -11.01 -1.73
C ARG A 88 -5.50 -10.21 -0.45
N ILE A 89 -5.87 -10.89 0.63
CA ILE A 89 -5.90 -10.33 1.97
C ILE A 89 -4.62 -10.77 2.68
N ILE A 90 -3.89 -9.80 3.21
CA ILE A 90 -2.69 -10.04 4.01
C ILE A 90 -3.06 -9.72 5.46
N GLU A 91 -3.01 -10.72 6.33
CA GLU A 91 -3.21 -10.55 7.77
C GLU A 91 -1.86 -10.48 8.50
N VAL A 92 -1.77 -9.59 9.50
CA VAL A 92 -0.60 -9.40 10.38
C VAL A 92 -1.04 -9.41 11.84
#